data_AF-A0A0D1LQF8-F1
#
_entry.id   AF-A0A0D1LQF8-F1
#
_cell.length_a   1.000
_cell.length_b   1.000
_cell.length_c   1.000
_cell.angle_alpha   90.00
_cell.angle_beta   90.00
_cell.angle_gamma   90.00
#
_symmetry.space_group_name_H-M   'P 1'
#
loop_
_entity.id
_entity.type
_entity.pdbx_description
1 polymer ?
#
loop_
_entity_poly.entity_id
_entity_poly.type
_entity_poly.pdbx_seq_one_letter_code
_entity_poly.pdbx_strand_id
1 'polypeptide(L)'
;MTTLWLPDWYTPGLAPAEDAVKSLFQPLFPTGFEGAVDVINELPDGVLDTGWFGRLLYIARSGGGANVRRDQAPVQIAAITTSRTDSLRLNGFVRDILVPLDDNVEVELSGDGRIMTIVGVEEITGPEEIPGQEYDERIIPSTYLFTFDNPLSTPDYSDHLGL
;
A
#
# COMPACT_ATOMS: atom_id res chain seq x y z
N MET A 1 -22.32 -1.48 5.21
CA MET A 1 -22.49 -2.94 5.31
C MET A 1 -22.36 -3.32 6.77
N THR A 2 -23.28 -4.10 7.34
CA THR A 2 -23.15 -4.61 8.72
C THR A 2 -22.20 -5.79 8.73
N THR A 3 -21.05 -5.64 9.41
CA THR A 3 -20.07 -6.72 9.56
C THR A 3 -20.56 -7.69 10.63
N LEU A 4 -21.07 -8.86 10.22
CA LEU A 4 -21.80 -9.81 11.10
C LEU A 4 -20.99 -10.38 12.28
N TRP A 5 -19.67 -10.17 12.30
CA TRP A 5 -18.75 -10.64 13.34
C TRP A 5 -18.18 -9.51 14.21
N LEU A 6 -18.56 -8.26 13.96
CA LEU A 6 -18.20 -7.08 14.77
C LEU A 6 -19.43 -6.55 15.52
N PRO A 7 -19.22 -5.79 16.61
CA PRO A 7 -20.31 -5.08 17.27
C PRO A 7 -21.05 -4.17 16.28
N ASP A 8 -22.37 -4.07 16.45
CA ASP A 8 -23.26 -3.28 15.59
C ASP A 8 -23.00 -1.77 15.67
N TRP A 9 -22.44 -1.30 16.79
CA TRP A 9 -22.00 0.09 16.98
C TRP A 9 -20.61 0.38 16.40
N TYR A 10 -19.83 -0.62 16.00
CA TYR A 10 -18.50 -0.40 15.44
C TYR A 10 -18.57 0.15 14.01
N THR A 11 -17.77 1.18 13.75
CA THR A 11 -17.65 1.83 12.45
C THR A 11 -16.17 2.03 12.13
N PRO A 12 -15.63 1.44 11.05
CA PRO A 12 -14.22 1.64 10.70
C PRO A 12 -13.88 3.13 10.53
N GLY A 13 -12.97 3.65 11.37
CA GLY A 13 -12.58 5.05 11.36
C GLY A 13 -11.40 5.36 10.45
N LEU A 14 -10.37 4.51 10.50
CA LEU A 14 -9.16 4.67 9.69
C LEU A 14 -9.29 3.81 8.43
N ALA A 15 -8.94 4.41 7.29
CA ALA A 15 -8.85 3.68 6.03
C ALA A 15 -7.49 2.96 5.92
N PRO A 16 -7.43 1.79 5.25
CA PRO A 16 -6.17 1.08 5.07
C PRO A 16 -5.19 1.89 4.22
N ALA A 17 -3.95 2.04 4.69
CA ALA A 17 -2.90 2.77 3.98
C ALA A 17 -2.58 2.11 2.64
N GLU A 18 -2.62 0.77 2.58
CA GLU A 18 -2.36 -0.01 1.39
C GLU A 18 -3.38 0.27 0.28
N ASP A 19 -4.65 0.51 0.64
CA ASP A 19 -5.70 0.86 -0.34
C ASP A 19 -5.43 2.23 -0.97
N ALA A 20 -4.94 3.20 -0.18
CA ALA A 20 -4.54 4.51 -0.70
C ALA A 20 -3.32 4.40 -1.62
N VAL A 21 -2.26 3.70 -1.18
CA VAL A 21 -1.06 3.53 -2.01
C VAL A 21 -1.40 2.77 -3.30
N LYS A 22 -2.29 1.76 -3.22
CA LYS A 22 -2.79 1.06 -4.40
C LYS A 22 -3.56 2.00 -5.33
N SER A 23 -4.48 2.80 -4.79
CA SER A 23 -5.28 3.76 -5.56
C SER A 23 -4.43 4.88 -6.17
N LEU A 24 -3.30 5.23 -5.55
CA LEU A 24 -2.31 6.16 -6.09
C LEU A 24 -1.59 5.57 -7.32
N PHE A 25 -1.16 4.31 -7.26
CA PHE A 25 -0.35 3.70 -8.33
C PHE A 25 -1.16 3.07 -9.45
N GLN A 26 -2.32 2.50 -9.15
CA GLN A 26 -3.12 1.73 -10.13
C GLN A 26 -3.46 2.52 -11.41
N PRO A 27 -3.79 3.83 -11.37
CA PRO A 27 -4.06 4.62 -12.57
C PRO A 27 -2.83 4.89 -13.45
N LEU A 28 -1.62 4.70 -12.92
CA LEU A 28 -0.36 5.01 -13.62
C LEU A 28 0.08 3.90 -14.58
N PHE A 29 -0.55 2.72 -14.47
CA PHE A 29 -0.26 1.58 -15.34
C PHE A 29 -1.35 1.42 -16.41
N PRO A 30 -0.98 0.98 -17.63
CA PRO A 30 -1.96 0.75 -18.69
C PRO A 30 -2.90 -0.39 -18.32
N THR A 31 -4.19 -0.23 -18.60
CA THR A 31 -5.22 -1.26 -18.39
C THR A 31 -5.58 -1.97 -19.68
N GLY A 32 -5.98 -3.25 -19.59
CA GLY A 32 -6.47 -4.03 -20.74
C GLY A 32 -5.38 -4.57 -21.68
N PHE A 33 -4.11 -4.57 -21.25
CA PHE A 33 -2.99 -5.14 -21.99
C PHE A 33 -2.39 -6.34 -21.25
N GLU A 34 -2.12 -7.43 -21.99
CA GLU A 34 -1.46 -8.61 -21.42
C GLU A 34 -0.05 -8.25 -20.93
N GLY A 35 0.26 -8.63 -19.69
CA GLY A 35 1.56 -8.37 -19.08
C GLY A 35 1.76 -6.94 -18.53
N ALA A 36 0.69 -6.14 -18.43
CA ALA A 36 0.69 -4.93 -17.62
C ALA A 36 1.01 -5.24 -16.15
N VAL A 37 1.41 -4.21 -15.39
CA VAL A 37 1.68 -4.35 -13.95
C VAL A 37 0.35 -4.34 -13.20
N ASP A 38 0.11 -5.39 -12.42
CA ASP A 38 -1.03 -5.42 -11.49
C ASP A 38 -0.61 -4.80 -10.16
N VAL A 39 -1.31 -3.76 -9.73
CA VAL A 39 -1.11 -3.13 -8.42
C VAL A 39 -2.06 -3.77 -7.41
N ILE A 40 -1.49 -4.45 -6.43
CA ILE A 40 -2.25 -5.27 -5.49
C ILE A 40 -1.77 -5.06 -4.05
N ASN A 41 -2.68 -5.25 -3.10
CA ASN A 41 -2.40 -5.26 -1.67
C ASN A 41 -2.81 -6.58 -1.00
N GLU A 42 -3.30 -7.51 -1.80
CA GLU A 42 -3.64 -8.87 -1.41
C GLU A 42 -3.25 -9.77 -2.58
N LEU A 43 -2.52 -10.85 -2.29
CA LEU A 43 -2.22 -11.83 -3.32
C LEU A 43 -3.50 -12.57 -3.68
N PRO A 44 -3.80 -12.79 -4.98
CA PRO A 44 -4.92 -13.62 -5.38
C PRO A 44 -4.83 -15.02 -4.76
N ASP A 45 -5.99 -15.60 -4.44
CA ASP A 45 -6.07 -16.94 -3.86
C ASP A 45 -5.30 -17.98 -4.70
N GLY A 46 -4.55 -18.86 -4.03
CA GLY A 46 -3.82 -19.96 -4.67
C GLY A 46 -2.58 -19.53 -5.46
N VAL A 47 -2.19 -18.26 -5.45
CA VAL A 47 -0.96 -17.77 -6.10
C VAL A 47 0.29 -18.45 -5.56
N LEU A 48 0.35 -18.70 -4.24
CA LEU A 48 1.46 -19.40 -3.61
C LEU A 48 1.54 -20.88 -4.03
N ASP A 49 0.40 -21.49 -4.36
CA ASP A 49 0.30 -22.92 -4.69
C ASP A 49 0.48 -23.21 -6.19
N THR A 50 0.11 -22.26 -7.05
CA THR A 50 0.07 -22.45 -8.52
C THR A 50 1.29 -21.87 -9.24
N GLY A 51 2.07 -21.04 -8.56
CA GLY A 51 3.16 -20.28 -9.16
C GLY A 51 2.62 -19.13 -10.00
N TRP A 52 3.07 -17.91 -9.70
CA TRP A 52 2.62 -16.72 -10.40
C TRP A 52 3.56 -16.30 -11.53
N PHE A 53 2.98 -15.78 -12.62
CA PHE A 53 3.69 -15.29 -13.79
C PHE A 53 3.10 -13.94 -14.23
N GLY A 54 3.93 -12.90 -14.34
CA GLY A 54 3.48 -11.55 -14.76
C GLY A 54 4.37 -10.43 -14.23
N ARG A 55 3.76 -9.26 -13.95
CA ARG A 55 4.37 -8.14 -13.19
C ARG A 55 3.42 -7.67 -12.09
N LEU A 56 3.84 -7.68 -10.82
CA LEU A 56 3.09 -7.12 -9.70
C LEU A 56 3.83 -5.93 -9.09
N LEU A 57 3.03 -5.00 -8.62
CA LEU A 57 3.40 -4.09 -7.56
C LEU A 57 2.62 -4.48 -6.30
N TYR A 58 3.26 -5.21 -5.40
CA TYR A 58 2.65 -5.68 -4.16
C TYR A 58 2.87 -4.66 -3.03
N ILE A 59 1.78 -4.28 -2.38
CA ILE A 59 1.75 -3.22 -1.37
C ILE A 59 1.32 -3.84 -0.04
N ALA A 60 2.17 -3.72 0.98
CA ALA A 60 1.87 -4.23 2.31
C ALA A 60 2.33 -3.24 3.37
N ARG A 61 1.48 -2.94 4.35
CA ARG A 61 1.89 -2.18 5.53
C ARG A 61 2.78 -3.04 6.41
N SER A 62 3.91 -2.50 6.84
CA SER A 62 4.91 -3.19 7.67
C SER A 62 4.93 -2.71 9.13
N GLY A 63 3.85 -2.07 9.59
CA GLY A 63 3.68 -1.59 10.98
C GLY A 63 3.20 -0.14 11.06
N GLY A 64 3.71 0.61 12.03
CA GLY A 64 3.43 2.04 12.20
C GLY A 64 2.59 2.39 13.43
N GLY A 65 2.01 3.59 13.41
CA GLY A 65 1.19 4.10 14.52
C GLY A 65 0.30 5.25 14.11
N ALA A 66 -0.90 5.28 14.69
CA ALA A 66 -1.88 6.32 14.43
C ALA A 66 -2.23 7.10 15.70
N ASN A 67 -2.56 8.37 15.53
CA ASN A 67 -3.23 9.20 16.52
C ASN A 67 -4.44 9.90 15.86
N VAL A 68 -5.16 10.73 16.63
CA VAL A 68 -6.37 11.42 16.15
C VAL A 68 -6.14 12.27 14.90
N ARG A 69 -4.92 12.75 14.67
CA ARG A 69 -4.59 13.63 13.55
C ARG A 69 -3.86 12.93 12.41
N ARG A 70 -3.04 11.93 12.69
CA ARG A 70 -2.18 11.33 11.68
C ARG A 70 -2.05 9.83 11.82
N ASP A 71 -1.97 9.17 10.69
CA ASP A 71 -1.52 7.79 10.58
C ASP A 71 -0.13 7.74 9.95
N GLN A 72 0.85 7.23 10.70
CA GLN A 72 2.18 6.93 10.21
C GLN A 72 2.24 5.45 9.82
N ALA A 73 2.28 5.21 8.52
CA ALA A 73 2.21 3.89 7.92
C ALA A 73 3.48 3.60 7.11
N PRO A 74 4.47 2.90 7.68
CA PRO A 74 5.48 2.21 6.90
C PRO A 74 4.81 1.22 5.94
N VAL A 75 5.00 1.42 4.65
CA VAL A 75 4.47 0.56 3.59
C VAL A 75 5.63 0.03 2.78
N GLN A 76 5.72 -1.29 2.71
CA GLN A 76 6.59 -1.99 1.79
C GLN A 76 5.91 -2.10 0.43
N ILE A 77 6.62 -1.68 -0.61
CA ILE A 77 6.22 -1.78 -2.00
C ILE A 77 7.21 -2.70 -2.70
N ALA A 78 6.75 -3.89 -3.07
CA ALA A 78 7.54 -4.92 -3.72
C ALA A 78 7.26 -4.98 -5.22
N ALA A 79 8.30 -4.75 -6.02
CA ALA A 79 8.28 -4.98 -7.45
C ALA A 79 8.59 -6.46 -7.72
N ILE A 80 7.64 -7.18 -8.32
CA ILE A 80 7.74 -8.61 -8.61
C ILE A 80 7.57 -8.80 -10.10
N THR A 81 8.58 -9.28 -10.80
CA THR A 81 8.52 -9.49 -12.26
C THR A 81 9.17 -10.80 -12.68
N THR A 82 9.37 -11.02 -13.99
CA THR A 82 10.05 -12.21 -14.50
C THR A 82 11.58 -12.10 -14.45
N SER A 83 12.15 -10.92 -14.20
CA SER A 83 13.61 -10.72 -14.12
C SER A 83 13.99 -9.66 -13.10
N ARG A 84 15.17 -9.82 -12.47
CA ARG A 84 15.71 -8.81 -11.54
C ARG A 84 15.80 -7.43 -12.16
N THR A 85 16.29 -7.34 -13.40
CA THR A 85 16.44 -6.06 -14.11
C THR A 85 15.11 -5.34 -14.26
N ASP A 86 14.03 -6.05 -14.57
CA ASP A 86 12.71 -5.44 -14.71
C ASP A 86 12.12 -5.06 -13.35
N SER A 87 12.37 -5.84 -12.30
CA SER A 87 11.97 -5.48 -10.94
C SER A 87 12.69 -4.25 -10.41
N LEU A 88 13.99 -4.11 -10.69
CA LEU A 88 14.74 -2.89 -10.38
C LEU A 88 14.21 -1.67 -11.13
N ARG A 89 13.81 -1.83 -12.41
CA ARG A 89 13.18 -0.75 -13.19
C ARG A 89 11.82 -0.34 -12.63
N LEU A 90 10.98 -1.33 -12.30
CA LEU A 90 9.66 -1.07 -11.72
C LEU A 90 9.77 -0.42 -10.35
N ASN A 91 10.71 -0.86 -9.52
CA ASN A 91 10.98 -0.22 -8.24
C ASN A 91 11.55 1.20 -8.43
N GLY A 92 12.46 1.41 -9.41
CA GLY A 92 12.94 2.74 -9.79
C GLY A 92 11.80 3.69 -10.18
N PHE A 93 10.80 3.21 -10.93
CA PHE A 93 9.59 3.98 -11.25
C PHE A 93 8.82 4.42 -10.00
N VAL A 94 8.67 3.54 -9.00
CA VAL A 94 8.05 3.88 -7.70
C VAL A 94 8.85 5.00 -7.01
N ARG A 95 10.18 4.87 -6.97
CA ARG A 95 11.07 5.87 -6.37
C ARG A 95 10.94 7.22 -7.05
N ASP A 96 10.97 7.24 -8.38
CA ASP A 96 10.88 8.47 -9.18
C ASP A 96 9.55 9.21 -8.98
N ILE A 97 8.50 8.52 -8.54
CA ILE A 97 7.20 9.13 -8.18
C ILE A 97 7.18 9.61 -6.74
N LEU A 98 7.63 8.78 -5.79
CA LEU A 98 7.45 9.05 -4.36
C LEU A 98 8.50 9.98 -3.77
N VAL A 99 9.76 9.85 -4.18
CA VAL A 99 10.86 10.67 -3.64
C VAL A 99 10.67 12.17 -3.89
N PRO A 100 10.22 12.65 -5.07
CA PRO A 100 9.98 14.07 -5.27
C PRO A 100 8.62 14.56 -4.75
N LEU A 101 7.83 13.70 -4.09
CA LEU A 101 6.50 14.06 -3.62
C LEU A 101 6.57 14.92 -2.35
N ASP A 102 6.52 16.24 -2.52
CA ASP A 102 6.61 17.23 -1.43
C ASP A 102 5.26 17.87 -1.07
N ASP A 103 4.30 17.84 -2.00
CA ASP A 103 2.96 18.39 -1.81
C ASP A 103 1.99 17.35 -1.20
N ASN A 104 0.95 17.86 -0.52
CA ASN A 104 -0.16 17.01 -0.09
C ASN A 104 -0.88 16.40 -1.29
N VAL A 105 -1.16 15.10 -1.24
CA VAL A 105 -1.87 14.38 -2.29
C VAL A 105 -3.17 13.81 -1.74
N GLU A 106 -4.29 14.19 -2.36
CA GLU A 106 -5.57 13.54 -2.14
C GLU A 106 -5.70 12.31 -3.03
N VAL A 107 -6.04 11.17 -2.43
CA VAL A 107 -6.27 9.91 -3.11
C VAL A 107 -7.68 9.44 -2.82
N GLU A 108 -8.49 9.31 -3.86
CA GLU A 108 -9.81 8.68 -3.79
C GLU A 108 -9.65 7.15 -3.83
N LEU A 109 -10.17 6.45 -2.82
CA LEU A 109 -10.07 5.01 -2.71
C LEU A 109 -11.01 4.32 -3.70
N SER A 110 -10.48 3.42 -4.52
CA SER A 110 -11.25 2.71 -5.54
C SER A 110 -12.38 1.82 -4.99
N GLY A 111 -12.30 1.42 -3.71
CA GLY A 111 -13.26 0.49 -3.09
C GLY A 111 -14.51 1.14 -2.53
N ASP A 112 -14.39 2.33 -1.94
CA ASP A 112 -15.49 2.98 -1.19
C ASP A 112 -15.60 4.50 -1.41
N GLY A 113 -14.74 5.09 -2.26
CA GLY A 113 -14.77 6.51 -2.60
C GLY A 113 -14.32 7.44 -1.47
N ARG A 114 -13.80 6.92 -0.34
CA ARG A 114 -13.21 7.78 0.69
C ARG A 114 -11.99 8.49 0.12
N ILE A 115 -11.78 9.72 0.56
CA ILE A 115 -10.58 10.50 0.22
C ILE A 115 -9.61 10.39 1.39
N MET A 116 -8.39 9.94 1.10
CA MET A 116 -7.26 9.99 2.03
C MET A 116 -6.29 11.08 1.58
N THR A 117 -5.73 11.82 2.52
CA THR A 117 -4.71 12.84 2.22
C THR A 117 -3.35 12.34 2.68
N ILE A 118 -2.45 12.10 1.74
CA ILE A 118 -1.02 11.89 2.00
C ILE A 118 -0.40 13.26 2.25
N VAL A 119 0.21 13.45 3.40
CA VAL A 119 0.87 14.71 3.80
C VAL A 119 2.40 14.59 3.89
N GLY A 120 2.93 13.42 3.54
CA GLY A 120 4.36 13.18 3.46
C GLY A 120 4.68 11.73 3.13
N VAL A 121 5.76 11.55 2.38
CA VAL A 121 6.33 10.24 2.03
C VAL A 121 7.83 10.32 2.20
N GLU A 122 8.42 9.37 2.93
CA GLU A 122 9.87 9.27 3.12
C GLU A 122 10.33 7.85 2.80
N GLU A 123 11.34 7.68 1.96
CA GLU A 123 11.98 6.37 1.77
C GLU A 123 12.78 6.03 3.03
N ILE A 124 12.31 5.03 3.80
CA ILE A 124 13.03 4.55 4.99
C ILE A 124 14.09 3.53 4.59
N THR A 125 13.72 2.67 3.63
CA THR A 125 14.58 1.62 3.11
C THR A 125 14.42 1.54 1.60
N GLY A 126 15.53 1.72 0.88
CA GLY A 126 15.52 1.60 -0.58
C GLY A 126 15.34 0.17 -1.08
N PRO A 127 15.64 -0.10 -2.36
CA PRO A 127 15.64 -1.43 -2.94
C PRO A 127 16.50 -2.38 -2.10
N GLU A 128 15.86 -3.35 -1.47
CA GLU A 128 16.55 -4.39 -0.73
C GLU A 128 16.72 -5.62 -1.61
N GLU A 129 17.95 -6.08 -1.74
CA GLU A 129 18.26 -7.41 -2.25
C GLU A 129 18.70 -8.25 -1.06
N ILE A 130 18.16 -9.48 -0.92
CA ILE A 130 18.67 -10.41 0.10
C ILE A 130 19.96 -11.03 -0.44
N PRO A 131 21.15 -10.69 0.09
CA PRO A 131 22.40 -11.18 -0.48
C PRO A 131 22.55 -12.68 -0.21
N GLY A 132 22.74 -13.48 -1.27
CA GLY A 132 23.13 -14.90 -1.17
C GLY A 132 21.99 -15.93 -1.17
N GLN A 133 20.74 -15.53 -1.45
CA GLN A 133 19.64 -16.45 -1.73
C GLN A 133 19.18 -16.26 -3.19
N GLU A 134 19.73 -17.07 -4.12
CA GLU A 134 19.45 -17.04 -5.56
C GLU A 134 17.97 -17.28 -5.93
N TYR A 135 17.11 -17.62 -4.98
CA TYR A 135 15.76 -18.12 -5.27
C TYR A 135 14.73 -17.06 -5.65
N ASP A 136 14.94 -15.77 -5.37
CA ASP A 136 14.04 -14.75 -5.94
C ASP A 136 14.61 -13.33 -6.08
N GLU A 137 15.71 -13.18 -6.83
CA GLU A 137 16.20 -11.87 -7.27
C GLU A 137 15.17 -11.03 -8.05
N ARG A 138 13.99 -11.58 -8.35
CA ARG A 138 12.90 -10.90 -9.06
C ARG A 138 11.95 -10.18 -8.11
N ILE A 139 12.09 -10.33 -6.80
CA ILE A 139 11.32 -9.60 -5.79
C ILE A 139 12.22 -8.50 -5.22
N ILE A 140 11.92 -7.25 -5.53
CA ILE A 140 12.69 -6.08 -5.07
C ILE A 140 11.77 -5.15 -4.27
N PRO A 141 11.76 -5.26 -2.93
CA PRO A 141 11.01 -4.37 -2.06
C PRO A 141 11.74 -3.06 -1.77
N SER A 142 10.97 -2.02 -1.50
CA SER A 142 11.41 -0.81 -0.81
C SER A 142 10.34 -0.38 0.18
N THR A 143 10.74 0.27 1.27
CA THR A 143 9.84 0.67 2.35
C THR A 143 9.80 2.18 2.46
N TYR A 144 8.58 2.73 2.47
CA TYR A 144 8.33 4.16 2.60
C TYR A 144 7.45 4.43 3.81
N LEU A 145 7.75 5.49 4.56
CA LEU A 145 6.87 6.02 5.59
C LEU A 145 5.86 6.95 4.93
N PHE A 146 4.63 6.46 4.74
CA PHE A 146 3.52 7.34 4.39
C PHE A 146 2.96 7.97 5.66
N THR A 147 2.74 9.28 5.64
CA THR A 147 1.98 9.98 6.67
C THR A 147 0.67 10.43 6.07
N PHE A 148 -0.44 9.98 6.65
CA PHE A 148 -1.78 10.37 6.26
C PHE A 148 -2.39 11.34 7.28
N ASP A 149 -3.18 12.29 6.82
CA ASP A 149 -4.05 13.09 7.68
C ASP A 149 -5.31 12.28 8.01
N ASN A 150 -5.65 12.17 9.30
CA ASN A 150 -6.84 11.47 9.74
C ASN A 150 -8.02 12.45 9.79
N PRO A 151 -9.20 12.07 9.24
CA PRO A 151 -10.38 12.89 9.37
C PRO A 151 -10.73 13.11 10.85
N LEU A 152 -11.06 14.36 11.21
CA LEU A 152 -11.53 14.69 12.56
C LEU A 152 -12.84 14.00 12.93
N SER A 153 -13.53 13.40 11.95
CA SER A 153 -14.73 12.59 12.14
C SER A 153 -14.44 11.13 12.50
N THR A 154 -13.19 10.78 12.79
CA THR A 154 -12.84 9.43 13.28
C THR A 154 -13.63 9.14 14.56
N PRO A 155 -14.39 8.02 14.64
CA PRO A 155 -15.24 7.75 15.79
C PRO A 155 -14.47 7.68 17.12
N ASP A 156 -15.04 8.29 18.16
CA ASP A 156 -14.60 8.12 19.54
C ASP A 156 -15.44 7.02 20.20
N TYR A 157 -14.76 6.03 20.77
CA TYR A 157 -15.37 4.86 21.41
C TYR A 157 -15.34 4.91 22.94
N SER A 158 -14.93 6.03 23.56
CA SER A 158 -14.78 6.16 25.01
C SER A 158 -16.05 5.75 25.78
N ASP A 159 -17.22 6.15 25.29
CA ASP A 159 -18.53 5.81 25.88
C ASP A 159 -18.81 4.29 25.87
N HIS A 160 -18.38 3.59 24.81
CA HIS A 160 -18.53 2.13 24.70
C HIS A 160 -17.53 1.36 25.58
N LEU A 161 -16.47 2.03 26.04
CA LEU A 161 -15.43 1.47 26.91
C LEU A 161 -15.67 1.79 28.39
N GLY A 162 -16.64 2.65 28.71
CA GLY A 162 -16.93 3.08 30.08
C GLY A 162 -15.83 3.94 30.70
N LEU A 163 -15.13 4.71 29.87
CA LEU A 163 -14.06 5.64 30.25
C LEU A 163 -14.58 7.06 30.46
#